data_AF-A0A957EF67-F1
#
_entry.id   AF-A0A957EF67-F1
#
_cell.length_a   1.000
_cell.length_b   1.000
_cell.length_c   1.000
_cell.angle_alpha   90.00
_cell.angle_beta   90.00
_cell.angle_gamma   90.00
#
_symmetry.space_group_name_H-M   'P 1'
#
loop_
_entity.id
_entity.type
_entity.pdbx_description
1 polymer ?
#
loop_
_entity_poly.entity_id
_entity_poly.type
_entity_poly.pdbx_seq_one_letter_code
_entity_poly.pdbx_strand_id
1 'polypeptide(L)'
;AVRLPSDRQLRGLFSHHNNKMIEAILFDFDGTLVDYVASDIQSLRWLHEHTGVSVPFDDFLETAVAEIMTFHELVDQNQIDPLMMHSFRLQNTFGRYEMSCDKRWVQQYQNQLICNCSPLPGVVEMLQIIQTRAKLGLVTNAYDGQEQRARIKNSGLVQFFDCIVVAGEVGIYKPDPALFLQAVRLLNTTPGQTIFVGDSLKYDVVGAISAGLQTVLVTKNLHSLASKADYNVQSINSLTQLLQKLTT
;
A
#
# COMPACT_ATOMS: atom_id res chain seq x y z
N ALA A 1 0.43 -15.45 48.67
CA ALA A 1 0.88 -16.02 47.39
C ALA A 1 -0.27 -15.92 46.39
N VAL A 2 -0.18 -15.01 45.42
CA VAL A 2 -1.20 -14.82 44.39
C VAL A 2 -1.12 -16.03 43.44
N ARG A 3 -2.17 -16.85 43.37
CA ARG A 3 -2.25 -17.97 42.42
C ARG A 3 -2.34 -17.38 41.01
N LEU A 4 -1.34 -17.65 40.19
CA LEU A 4 -1.41 -17.41 38.75
C LEU A 4 -2.50 -18.32 38.15
N PRO A 5 -3.31 -17.83 37.20
CA PRO A 5 -4.36 -18.62 36.56
C PRO A 5 -3.74 -19.81 35.82
N SER A 6 -4.46 -20.95 35.80
CA SER A 6 -4.07 -22.11 35.02
C SER A 6 -4.06 -21.81 33.52
N ASP A 7 -3.23 -22.51 32.73
CA ASP A 7 -3.16 -22.40 31.26
C ASP A 7 -4.53 -22.51 30.55
N ARG A 8 -5.49 -23.19 31.19
CA ARG A 8 -6.86 -23.34 30.69
C ARG A 8 -7.69 -22.05 30.84
N GLN A 9 -7.39 -21.21 31.83
CA GLN A 9 -7.99 -19.87 32.02
C GLN A 9 -7.34 -18.82 31.11
N LEU A 10 -6.05 -18.97 30.77
CA LEU A 10 -5.38 -18.09 29.80
C LEU A 10 -5.81 -18.36 28.35
N ARG A 11 -6.13 -19.62 28.00
CA ARG A 11 -6.68 -19.98 26.68
C ARG A 11 -8.10 -19.43 26.42
N GLY A 12 -8.82 -19.02 27.47
CA GLY A 12 -10.12 -18.35 27.36
C GLY A 12 -10.04 -16.85 27.03
N LEU A 13 -8.86 -16.24 27.09
CA LEU A 13 -8.67 -14.79 26.86
C LEU A 13 -8.25 -14.46 25.41
N PHE A 14 -7.98 -15.46 24.58
CA PHE A 14 -7.54 -15.28 23.18
C PHE A 14 -8.36 -16.11 22.17
N SER A 15 -9.64 -16.35 22.43
CA SER A 15 -10.49 -17.08 21.49
C SER A 15 -11.94 -16.62 21.49
N HIS A 16 -12.17 -15.32 21.39
CA HIS A 16 -13.50 -14.76 21.09
C HIS A 16 -13.40 -13.80 19.89
N HIS A 17 -13.05 -14.30 18.71
CA HIS A 17 -13.60 -13.70 17.50
C HIS A 17 -15.08 -14.10 17.45
N ASN A 18 -15.88 -13.35 18.23
CA ASN A 18 -17.31 -13.27 17.98
C ASN A 18 -17.47 -12.96 16.50
N ASN A 19 -18.22 -13.81 15.80
CA ASN A 19 -18.47 -13.80 14.37
C ASN A 19 -19.25 -12.52 13.97
N LYS A 20 -18.65 -11.35 14.18
CA LYS A 20 -19.24 -10.05 13.84
C LYS A 20 -19.04 -9.83 12.35
N MET A 21 -20.15 -9.53 11.69
CA MET A 21 -20.19 -9.09 10.30
C MET A 21 -19.20 -7.96 10.05
N ILE A 22 -18.42 -8.07 8.97
CA ILE A 22 -17.58 -6.97 8.49
C ILE A 22 -18.48 -5.96 7.78
N GLU A 23 -18.49 -4.73 8.29
CA GLU A 23 -19.28 -3.62 7.74
C GLU A 23 -18.44 -2.67 6.88
N ALA A 24 -17.11 -2.71 7.05
CA ALA A 24 -16.18 -1.86 6.33
C ALA A 24 -14.90 -2.60 5.94
N ILE A 25 -14.38 -2.28 4.76
CA ILE A 25 -13.11 -2.81 4.26
C ILE A 25 -12.22 -1.63 3.90
N LEU A 26 -11.03 -1.62 4.49
CA LEU A 26 -9.98 -0.69 4.16
C LEU A 26 -8.93 -1.39 3.30
N PHE A 27 -8.52 -0.74 2.22
CA PHE A 27 -7.49 -1.25 1.32
C PHE A 27 -6.24 -0.37 1.38
N ASP A 28 -5.08 -1.01 1.30
CA ASP A 28 -3.89 -0.37 0.75
C ASP A 28 -4.03 -0.18 -0.78
N PHE A 29 -3.18 0.66 -1.38
CA PHE A 29 -3.23 0.95 -2.81
C PHE A 29 -2.11 0.23 -3.59
N ASP A 30 -0.86 0.49 -3.25
CA ASP A 30 0.32 0.12 -4.03
C ASP A 30 0.74 -1.32 -3.74
N GLY A 31 0.74 -2.20 -4.74
CA GLY A 31 1.00 -3.64 -4.54
C GLY A 31 -0.25 -4.43 -4.12
N THR A 32 -1.32 -3.74 -3.69
CA THR A 32 -2.60 -4.35 -3.31
C THR A 32 -3.68 -4.21 -4.39
N LEU A 33 -3.92 -2.98 -4.88
CA LEU A 33 -4.95 -2.69 -5.90
C LEU A 33 -4.35 -2.31 -7.25
N VAL A 34 -3.16 -1.73 -7.25
CA VAL A 34 -2.42 -1.34 -8.47
C VAL A 34 -1.01 -1.92 -8.44
N ASP A 35 -0.41 -2.09 -9.61
CA ASP A 35 1.00 -2.50 -9.73
C ASP A 35 1.91 -1.26 -9.81
N TYR A 36 2.41 -0.83 -8.65
CA TYR A 36 3.36 0.29 -8.59
C TYR A 36 4.65 -0.04 -9.36
N VAL A 37 5.17 -1.27 -9.23
CA VAL A 37 6.43 -1.68 -9.85
C VAL A 37 6.33 -1.64 -11.37
N ALA A 38 5.22 -2.14 -11.93
CA ALA A 38 4.97 -2.05 -13.37
C ALA A 38 4.85 -0.59 -13.84
N SER A 39 4.22 0.28 -13.05
CA SER A 39 4.08 1.71 -13.35
C SER A 39 5.46 2.41 -13.33
N ASP A 40 6.29 2.07 -12.34
CA ASP A 40 7.66 2.59 -12.19
C ASP A 40 8.55 2.19 -13.35
N ILE A 41 8.60 0.89 -13.69
CA ILE A 41 9.41 0.37 -14.80
C ILE A 41 9.02 1.03 -16.12
N GLN A 42 7.72 1.19 -16.39
CA GLN A 42 7.24 1.86 -17.61
C GLN A 42 7.66 3.35 -17.64
N SER A 43 7.63 4.02 -16.49
CA SER A 43 8.02 5.43 -16.37
C SER A 43 9.53 5.64 -16.56
N LEU A 44 10.35 4.74 -16.02
CA LEU A 44 11.80 4.73 -16.25
C LEU A 44 12.15 4.40 -17.70
N ARG A 45 11.41 3.46 -18.32
CA ARG A 45 11.60 3.13 -19.74
C ARG A 45 11.33 4.33 -20.63
N TRP A 46 10.23 5.03 -20.36
CA TRP A 46 9.91 6.26 -21.07
C TRP A 46 11.02 7.30 -20.91
N LEU A 47 11.52 7.53 -19.69
CA LEU A 47 12.66 8.43 -19.48
C LEU A 47 13.89 8.01 -20.30
N HIS A 48 14.26 6.74 -20.22
CA HIS A 48 15.42 6.18 -20.92
C HIS A 48 15.35 6.45 -22.43
N GLU A 49 14.20 6.18 -23.04
CA GLU A 49 13.94 6.40 -24.48
C GLU A 49 13.99 7.89 -24.89
N HIS A 50 13.74 8.82 -23.97
CA HIS A 50 13.58 10.24 -24.28
C HIS A 50 14.75 11.13 -23.81
N THR A 51 15.68 10.60 -23.03
CA THR A 51 16.79 11.37 -22.44
C THR A 51 18.13 11.17 -23.15
N GLY A 52 18.22 10.19 -24.04
CA GLY A 52 19.45 9.88 -24.79
C GLY A 52 20.49 9.11 -24.00
N VAL A 53 20.09 8.45 -22.90
CA VAL A 53 20.95 7.52 -22.14
C VAL A 53 21.42 6.41 -23.07
N SER A 54 22.74 6.20 -23.17
CA SER A 54 23.33 5.27 -24.14
C SER A 54 23.44 3.83 -23.65
N VAL A 55 23.29 3.59 -22.35
CA VAL A 55 23.35 2.23 -21.79
C VAL A 55 22.06 1.46 -22.06
N PRO A 56 22.09 0.12 -22.13
CA PRO A 56 20.88 -0.70 -22.15
C PRO A 56 19.90 -0.34 -21.03
N PHE A 57 18.60 -0.50 -21.30
CA PHE A 57 17.56 -0.19 -20.31
C PHE A 57 17.72 -1.00 -19.01
N ASP A 58 18.13 -2.25 -19.10
CA ASP A 58 18.25 -3.12 -17.92
C ASP A 58 19.34 -2.60 -16.96
N ASP A 59 20.47 -2.10 -17.49
CA ASP A 59 21.53 -1.49 -16.67
C ASP A 59 21.05 -0.18 -16.02
N PHE A 60 20.30 0.65 -16.77
CA PHE A 60 19.68 1.87 -16.26
C PHE A 60 18.66 1.57 -15.15
N LEU A 61 17.83 0.55 -15.35
CA LEU A 61 16.83 0.10 -14.38
C LEU A 61 17.49 -0.43 -13.10
N GLU A 62 18.52 -1.26 -13.22
CA GLU A 62 19.26 -1.78 -12.06
C GLU A 62 19.83 -0.62 -11.21
N THR A 63 20.42 0.38 -11.86
CA THR A 63 20.91 1.59 -11.20
C THR A 63 19.78 2.36 -10.54
N ALA A 64 18.66 2.58 -11.24
CA ALA A 64 17.51 3.29 -10.70
C ALA A 64 16.88 2.57 -9.50
N VAL A 65 16.91 1.23 -9.48
CA VAL A 65 16.47 0.40 -8.35
C VAL A 65 17.43 0.53 -7.17
N ALA A 66 18.75 0.51 -7.42
CA ALA A 66 19.73 0.72 -6.35
C ALA A 66 19.55 2.09 -5.67
N GLU A 67 19.38 3.15 -6.46
CA GLU A 67 19.26 4.52 -5.94
C GLU A 67 17.96 4.76 -5.15
N ILE A 68 16.84 4.09 -5.49
CA ILE A 68 15.62 4.16 -4.66
C ILE A 68 15.76 3.36 -3.36
N MET A 69 16.50 2.25 -3.35
CA MET A 69 16.80 1.52 -2.11
C MET A 69 17.67 2.34 -1.17
N THR A 70 18.72 3.00 -1.71
CA THR A 70 19.51 3.96 -0.93
C THR A 70 18.65 5.10 -0.38
N PHE A 71 17.71 5.63 -1.18
CA PHE A 71 16.80 6.66 -0.69
C PHE A 71 15.93 6.18 0.49
N HIS A 72 15.38 4.96 0.42
CA HIS A 72 14.60 4.38 1.52
C HIS A 72 15.43 4.22 2.80
N GLU A 73 16.70 3.81 2.70
CA GLU A 73 17.60 3.75 3.86
C GLU A 73 17.81 5.12 4.51
N LEU A 74 17.96 6.18 3.70
CA LEU A 74 18.09 7.56 4.20
C LEU A 74 16.79 8.04 4.87
N VAL A 75 15.63 7.69 4.32
CA VAL A 75 14.32 8.00 4.93
C VAL A 75 14.16 7.28 6.27
N ASP A 76 14.48 5.98 6.33
CA ASP A 76 14.41 5.19 7.57
C ASP A 76 15.34 5.75 8.66
N GLN A 77 16.45 6.39 8.26
CA GLN A 77 17.39 7.08 9.16
C GLN A 77 17.01 8.54 9.46
N ASN A 78 15.89 9.04 8.92
CA ASN A 78 15.45 10.44 9.01
C ASN A 78 16.49 11.46 8.49
N GLN A 79 17.26 11.09 7.47
CA GLN A 79 18.35 11.92 6.91
C GLN A 79 17.94 12.72 5.68
N ILE A 80 16.78 12.42 5.09
CA ILE A 80 16.29 13.10 3.89
C ILE A 80 14.78 13.28 3.98
N ASP A 81 14.29 14.38 3.40
CA ASP A 81 12.87 14.60 3.22
C ASP A 81 12.32 13.55 2.22
N PRO A 82 11.34 12.72 2.61
CA PRO A 82 10.73 11.74 1.72
C PRO A 82 10.15 12.31 0.42
N LEU A 83 9.77 13.60 0.39
CA LEU A 83 9.29 14.27 -0.82
C LEU A 83 10.38 14.45 -1.88
N MET A 84 11.65 14.29 -1.52
CA MET A 84 12.78 14.39 -2.44
C MET A 84 12.99 13.11 -3.27
N MET A 85 12.22 12.04 -3.05
CA MET A 85 12.46 10.70 -3.60
C MET A 85 12.75 10.70 -5.10
N HIS A 86 11.83 11.25 -5.89
CA HIS A 86 11.93 11.26 -7.35
C HIS A 86 13.15 12.06 -7.82
N SER A 87 13.39 13.22 -7.21
CA SER A 87 14.53 14.06 -7.58
C SER A 87 15.87 13.41 -7.21
N PHE A 88 16.00 12.86 -6.01
CA PHE A 88 17.21 12.19 -5.52
C PHE A 88 17.54 10.97 -6.38
N ARG A 89 16.55 10.07 -6.53
CA ARG A 89 16.70 8.83 -7.28
C ARG A 89 17.15 9.12 -8.70
N LEU A 90 16.45 10.01 -9.40
CA LEU A 90 16.76 10.29 -10.80
C LEU A 90 18.08 11.04 -10.95
N GLN A 91 18.38 12.04 -10.11
CA GLN A 91 19.66 12.75 -10.17
C GLN A 91 20.85 11.81 -9.98
N ASN A 92 20.78 10.89 -9.01
CA ASN A 92 21.87 9.93 -8.82
C ASN A 92 21.94 8.90 -9.95
N THR A 93 20.79 8.40 -10.43
CA THR A 93 20.73 7.44 -11.54
C THR A 93 21.40 8.02 -12.80
N PHE A 94 20.99 9.22 -13.21
CA PHE A 94 21.59 9.90 -14.36
C PHE A 94 23.05 10.28 -14.10
N GLY A 95 23.39 10.67 -12.86
CA GLY A 95 24.75 10.99 -12.46
C GLY A 95 25.73 9.84 -12.61
N ARG A 96 25.29 8.58 -12.46
CA ARG A 96 26.13 7.38 -12.74
C ARG A 96 26.59 7.29 -14.19
N TYR A 97 25.88 7.96 -15.10
CA TYR A 97 26.18 8.00 -16.53
C TYR A 97 26.68 9.37 -16.98
N GLU A 98 27.17 10.20 -16.05
CA GLU A 98 27.68 11.56 -16.32
C GLU A 98 26.63 12.49 -16.95
N MET A 99 25.33 12.21 -16.71
CA MET A 99 24.22 13.00 -17.20
C MET A 99 23.54 13.77 -16.07
N SER A 100 23.05 14.96 -16.37
CA SER A 100 22.23 15.75 -15.43
C SER A 100 20.74 15.39 -15.57
N CYS A 101 20.06 15.15 -14.45
CA CYS A 101 18.60 15.08 -14.40
C CYS A 101 18.02 16.41 -13.88
N ASP A 102 17.48 17.23 -14.78
CA ASP A 102 16.82 18.46 -14.40
C ASP A 102 15.39 18.24 -13.87
N LYS A 103 14.77 19.29 -13.35
CA LYS A 103 13.41 19.23 -12.81
C LYS A 103 12.36 18.84 -13.85
N ARG A 104 12.61 19.11 -15.13
CA ARG A 104 11.68 18.75 -16.21
C ARG A 104 11.59 17.24 -16.33
N TRP A 105 12.72 16.53 -16.29
CA TRP A 105 12.71 15.07 -16.35
C TRP A 105 12.06 14.43 -15.14
N VAL A 106 12.30 14.95 -13.94
CA VAL A 106 11.61 14.51 -12.72
C VAL A 106 10.09 14.66 -12.89
N GLN A 107 9.62 15.81 -13.35
CA GLN A 107 8.20 16.04 -13.57
C GLN A 107 7.60 15.13 -14.65
N GLN A 108 8.34 14.86 -15.74
CA GLN A 108 7.87 13.94 -16.77
C GLN A 108 7.75 12.52 -16.22
N TYR A 109 8.71 12.06 -15.42
CA TYR A 109 8.64 10.77 -14.76
C TYR A 109 7.42 10.64 -13.84
N GLN A 110 7.15 11.65 -13.02
CA GLN A 110 5.94 11.67 -12.17
C GLN A 110 4.65 11.63 -13.00
N ASN A 111 4.60 12.36 -14.13
CA ASN A 111 3.47 12.28 -15.06
C ASN A 111 3.31 10.86 -15.63
N GLN A 112 4.41 10.20 -16.00
CA GLN A 112 4.37 8.81 -16.47
C GLN A 112 3.92 7.85 -15.36
N LEU A 113 4.34 8.05 -14.10
CA LEU A 113 3.87 7.25 -12.97
C LEU A 113 2.36 7.36 -12.78
N ILE A 114 1.80 8.56 -12.98
CA ILE A 114 0.36 8.80 -12.95
C ILE A 114 -0.32 8.08 -14.13
N CYS A 115 0.14 8.33 -15.36
CA CYS A 115 -0.49 7.78 -16.57
C CYS A 115 -0.44 6.25 -16.63
N ASN A 116 0.65 5.64 -16.16
CA ASN A 116 0.85 4.19 -16.18
C ASN A 116 0.20 3.48 -14.98
N CYS A 117 -0.38 4.22 -14.03
CA CYS A 117 -1.06 3.64 -12.87
C CYS A 117 -2.37 2.96 -13.30
N SER A 118 -2.36 1.62 -13.28
CA SER A 118 -3.50 0.77 -13.66
C SER A 118 -3.86 -0.23 -12.56
N PRO A 119 -5.15 -0.55 -12.37
CA PRO A 119 -5.57 -1.60 -11.45
C PRO A 119 -5.00 -2.98 -11.83
N LEU A 120 -4.74 -3.81 -10.82
CA LEU A 120 -4.42 -5.22 -11.03
C LEU A 120 -5.65 -5.95 -11.65
N PRO A 121 -5.42 -7.00 -12.45
CA PRO A 121 -6.51 -7.78 -13.02
C PRO A 121 -7.50 -8.30 -11.96
N GLY A 122 -8.80 -8.06 -12.18
CA GLY A 122 -9.87 -8.48 -11.27
C GLY A 122 -10.22 -7.49 -10.16
N VAL A 123 -9.44 -6.42 -9.96
CA VAL A 123 -9.67 -5.45 -8.87
C VAL A 123 -10.97 -4.68 -9.08
N VAL A 124 -11.24 -4.23 -10.31
CA VAL A 124 -12.46 -3.46 -10.61
C VAL A 124 -13.70 -4.31 -10.35
N GLU A 125 -13.69 -5.56 -10.79
CA GLU A 125 -14.78 -6.52 -10.58
C GLU A 125 -14.97 -6.84 -9.10
N MET A 126 -13.87 -7.02 -8.35
CA MET A 126 -13.91 -7.20 -6.91
C MET A 126 -14.56 -6.00 -6.21
N LEU A 127 -14.11 -4.78 -6.50
CA LEU A 127 -14.64 -3.57 -5.87
C LEU A 127 -16.12 -3.36 -6.21
N GLN A 128 -16.54 -3.63 -7.46
CA GLN A 128 -17.96 -3.58 -7.87
C GLN A 128 -18.85 -4.54 -7.07
N ILE A 129 -18.36 -5.75 -6.74
CA ILE A 129 -19.09 -6.73 -5.94
C ILE A 129 -19.15 -6.31 -4.47
N ILE A 130 -18.04 -5.82 -3.93
CA ILE A 130 -17.87 -5.60 -2.50
C ILE A 130 -18.47 -4.26 -2.05
N GLN A 131 -18.49 -3.23 -2.90
CA GLN A 131 -19.10 -1.92 -2.59
C GLN A 131 -20.61 -2.03 -2.29
N THR A 132 -21.29 -3.08 -2.77
CA THR A 132 -22.71 -3.29 -2.49
C THR A 132 -22.97 -3.99 -1.15
N ARG A 133 -21.91 -4.33 -0.41
CA ARG A 133 -21.96 -5.18 0.80
C ARG A 133 -21.31 -4.53 2.02
N ALA A 134 -20.29 -3.70 1.81
CA ALA A 134 -19.56 -3.02 2.88
C ALA A 134 -19.13 -1.64 2.40
N LYS A 135 -18.89 -0.73 3.36
CA LYS A 135 -18.24 0.55 3.08
C LYS A 135 -16.78 0.34 2.73
N LEU A 136 -16.28 1.07 1.74
CA LEU A 136 -14.91 0.92 1.25
C LEU A 136 -14.08 2.15 1.56
N GLY A 137 -12.93 1.95 2.18
CA GLY A 137 -11.93 2.99 2.37
C GLY A 137 -10.61 2.62 1.73
N LEU A 138 -9.86 3.63 1.31
CA LEU A 138 -8.46 3.49 0.90
C LEU A 138 -7.57 4.18 1.94
N VAL A 139 -6.52 3.50 2.39
CA VAL A 139 -5.47 4.06 3.26
C VAL A 139 -4.13 3.75 2.64
N THR A 140 -3.41 4.77 2.19
CA THR A 140 -2.12 4.62 1.49
C THR A 140 -1.01 5.37 2.22
N ASN A 141 0.19 4.79 2.22
CA ASN A 141 1.36 5.31 2.95
C ASN A 141 2.23 6.27 2.13
N ALA A 142 1.67 6.92 1.11
CA ALA A 142 2.41 7.84 0.25
C ALA A 142 2.76 9.16 0.96
N TYR A 143 3.96 9.69 0.67
CA TYR A 143 4.44 10.98 1.20
C TYR A 143 3.90 12.16 0.41
N ASP A 144 3.86 12.09 -0.92
CA ASP A 144 3.26 13.13 -1.77
C ASP A 144 1.75 12.87 -1.95
N GLY A 145 0.95 13.67 -1.25
CA GLY A 145 -0.51 13.60 -1.35
C GLY A 145 -1.05 13.92 -2.74
N GLN A 146 -0.47 14.90 -3.43
CA GLN A 146 -0.96 15.35 -4.74
C GLN A 146 -0.72 14.28 -5.81
N GLU A 147 0.49 13.73 -5.85
CA GLU A 147 0.81 12.64 -6.77
C GLU A 147 -0.06 11.41 -6.48
N GLN A 148 -0.20 11.01 -5.21
CA GLN A 148 -1.00 9.85 -4.86
C GLN A 148 -2.47 10.02 -5.25
N ARG A 149 -3.06 11.20 -5.00
CA ARG A 149 -4.43 11.52 -5.44
C ARG A 149 -4.57 11.45 -6.96
N ALA A 150 -3.58 11.95 -7.71
CA ALA A 150 -3.59 11.89 -9.16
C ALA A 150 -3.52 10.44 -9.67
N ARG A 151 -2.68 9.59 -9.06
CA ARG A 151 -2.57 8.16 -9.38
C ARG A 151 -3.87 7.41 -9.11
N ILE A 152 -4.49 7.61 -7.94
CA ILE A 152 -5.79 6.98 -7.60
C ILE A 152 -6.89 7.43 -8.58
N LYS A 153 -6.88 8.71 -8.98
CA LYS A 153 -7.82 9.23 -9.99
C LYS A 153 -7.60 8.61 -11.36
N ASN A 154 -6.34 8.54 -11.81
CA ASN A 154 -6.00 7.99 -13.12
C ASN A 154 -6.29 6.48 -13.23
N SER A 155 -6.10 5.73 -12.14
CA SER A 155 -6.43 4.30 -12.10
C SER A 155 -7.93 4.02 -12.22
N GLY A 156 -8.78 5.05 -12.12
CA GLY A 156 -10.23 4.92 -12.21
C GLY A 156 -10.80 4.17 -11.01
N LEU A 157 -10.18 4.26 -9.84
CA LEU A 157 -10.66 3.56 -8.63
C LEU A 157 -11.35 4.50 -7.62
N VAL A 158 -11.23 5.82 -7.77
CA VAL A 158 -11.78 6.81 -6.82
C VAL A 158 -13.26 6.57 -6.50
N GLN A 159 -14.08 6.24 -7.50
CA GLN A 159 -15.52 6.12 -7.34
C GLN A 159 -15.98 4.94 -6.46
N PHE A 160 -15.08 4.00 -6.14
CA PHE A 160 -15.40 2.85 -5.30
C PHE A 160 -15.30 3.16 -3.80
N PHE A 161 -14.62 4.23 -3.40
CA PHE A 161 -14.27 4.47 -2.01
C PHE A 161 -15.12 5.58 -1.38
N ASP A 162 -15.73 5.27 -0.24
CA ASP A 162 -16.45 6.22 0.61
C ASP A 162 -15.47 7.19 1.31
N CYS A 163 -14.23 6.75 1.57
CA CYS A 163 -13.17 7.62 2.06
C CYS A 163 -11.80 7.22 1.52
N ILE A 164 -10.91 8.21 1.35
CA ILE A 164 -9.52 7.99 0.94
C ILE A 164 -8.63 8.80 1.88
N VAL A 165 -7.75 8.11 2.60
CA VAL A 165 -6.77 8.66 3.54
C VAL A 165 -5.37 8.47 2.96
N VAL A 166 -4.67 9.57 2.73
CA VAL A 166 -3.27 9.57 2.26
C VAL A 166 -2.38 10.04 3.39
N ALA A 167 -1.40 9.23 3.78
CA ALA A 167 -0.54 9.48 4.94
C ALA A 167 0.12 10.87 4.91
N GLY A 168 0.70 11.27 3.78
CA GLY A 168 1.34 12.56 3.59
C GLY A 168 0.42 13.78 3.73
N GLU A 169 -0.88 13.64 3.50
CA GLU A 169 -1.86 14.72 3.72
C GLU A 169 -2.17 14.91 5.22
N VAL A 170 -1.99 13.85 6.01
CA VAL A 170 -2.30 13.82 7.46
C VAL A 170 -1.05 14.06 8.30
N GLY A 171 0.12 13.69 7.80
CA GLY A 171 1.38 13.67 8.57
C GLY A 171 1.49 12.48 9.53
N ILE A 172 0.68 11.43 9.33
CA ILE A 172 0.71 10.19 10.10
C ILE A 172 0.88 9.05 9.10
N TYR A 173 1.80 8.12 9.36
CA TYR A 173 2.18 7.06 8.44
C TYR A 173 1.92 5.69 9.04
N LYS A 174 1.58 4.71 8.19
CA LYS A 174 1.59 3.30 8.60
C LYS A 174 3.00 2.92 9.09
N PRO A 175 3.16 2.09 10.15
CA PRO A 175 2.12 1.32 10.83
C PRO A 175 1.45 2.03 12.02
N ASP A 176 1.50 3.36 12.13
CA ASP A 176 0.80 4.05 13.22
C ASP A 176 -0.71 3.76 13.18
N PRO A 177 -1.30 3.20 14.26
CA PRO A 177 -2.72 2.87 14.29
C PRO A 177 -3.64 4.07 14.10
N ALA A 178 -3.19 5.29 14.39
CA ALA A 178 -3.99 6.51 14.26
C ALA A 178 -4.46 6.76 12.81
N LEU A 179 -3.67 6.38 11.81
CA LEU A 179 -4.03 6.52 10.40
C LEU A 179 -5.19 5.60 10.00
N PHE A 180 -5.15 4.33 10.44
CA PHE A 180 -6.23 3.37 10.24
C PHE A 180 -7.51 3.80 10.97
N LEU A 181 -7.36 4.24 12.23
CA LEU A 181 -8.47 4.72 13.04
C LEU A 181 -9.13 5.99 12.46
N GLN A 182 -8.38 6.81 11.73
CA GLN A 182 -8.96 7.93 10.99
C GLN A 182 -9.91 7.45 9.88
N ALA A 183 -9.51 6.46 9.10
CA ALA A 183 -10.38 5.89 8.07
C ALA A 183 -11.62 5.22 8.69
N VAL A 184 -11.45 4.46 9.79
CA VAL A 184 -12.57 3.89 10.57
C VAL A 184 -13.57 4.97 11.01
N ARG A 185 -13.08 6.12 11.50
CA ARG A 185 -13.95 7.26 11.87
C ARG A 185 -14.67 7.85 10.66
N LEU A 186 -13.99 8.05 9.54
CA LEU A 186 -14.58 8.59 8.31
C LEU A 186 -15.68 7.69 7.75
N LEU A 187 -15.48 6.37 7.84
CA LEU A 187 -16.50 5.38 7.45
C LEU A 187 -17.62 5.22 8.47
N ASN A 188 -17.52 5.85 9.65
CA ASN A 188 -18.48 5.70 10.74
C ASN A 188 -18.75 4.22 11.07
N THR A 189 -17.67 3.49 11.36
CA THR A 189 -17.66 2.06 11.73
C THR A 189 -16.82 1.85 13.00
N THR A 190 -16.64 0.59 13.43
CA THR A 190 -15.78 0.23 14.57
C THR A 190 -14.59 -0.62 14.11
N PRO A 191 -13.45 -0.58 14.82
CA PRO A 191 -12.28 -1.42 14.51
C PRO A 191 -12.63 -2.91 14.35
N GLY A 192 -13.42 -3.47 15.27
CA GLY A 192 -13.79 -4.88 15.25
C GLY A 192 -14.76 -5.30 14.12
N GLN A 193 -15.32 -4.34 13.39
CA GLN A 193 -16.17 -4.56 12.20
C GLN A 193 -15.49 -4.09 10.92
N THR A 194 -14.20 -3.76 11.00
CA THR A 194 -13.39 -3.29 9.88
C THR A 194 -12.26 -4.26 9.63
N ILE A 195 -12.06 -4.62 8.37
CA ILE A 195 -10.92 -5.43 7.93
C ILE A 195 -9.99 -4.59 7.06
N PHE A 196 -8.69 -4.72 7.27
CA PHE A 196 -7.66 -4.09 6.46
C PHE A 196 -7.05 -5.10 5.49
N VAL A 197 -6.93 -4.72 4.22
CA VAL A 197 -6.32 -5.53 3.15
C VAL A 197 -5.08 -4.81 2.65
N GLY A 198 -3.91 -5.44 2.74
CA GLY A 198 -2.65 -4.88 2.25
C GLY A 198 -1.61 -5.94 1.92
N ASP A 199 -0.48 -5.53 1.35
CA ASP A 199 0.60 -6.43 0.92
C ASP A 199 1.82 -6.37 1.87
N SER A 200 1.89 -5.37 2.75
CA SER A 200 3.01 -5.19 3.67
C SER A 200 2.74 -5.76 5.07
N LEU A 201 3.54 -6.75 5.48
CA LEU A 201 3.49 -7.23 6.86
C LEU A 201 3.86 -6.11 7.87
N LYS A 202 4.91 -5.32 7.56
CA LYS A 202 5.43 -4.27 8.45
C LYS A 202 4.49 -3.08 8.55
N TYR A 203 3.98 -2.59 7.41
CA TYR A 203 3.20 -1.35 7.37
C TYR A 203 1.70 -1.62 7.53
N ASP A 204 1.15 -2.62 6.85
CA ASP A 204 -0.30 -2.85 6.83
C ASP A 204 -0.76 -3.73 7.97
N VAL A 205 -0.27 -4.97 8.04
CA VAL A 205 -0.78 -5.98 8.98
C VAL A 205 -0.50 -5.57 10.43
N VAL A 206 0.75 -5.21 10.75
CA VAL A 206 1.12 -4.81 12.12
C VAL A 206 0.32 -3.57 12.55
N GLY A 207 0.21 -2.56 11.69
CA GLY A 207 -0.50 -1.33 12.02
C GLY A 207 -2.01 -1.54 12.20
N ALA A 208 -2.63 -2.33 11.32
CA ALA A 208 -4.04 -2.66 11.41
C ALA A 208 -4.37 -3.49 12.66
N ILE A 209 -3.54 -4.47 13.03
CA ILE A 209 -3.68 -5.21 14.30
C ILE A 209 -3.59 -4.26 15.49
N SER A 210 -2.61 -3.34 15.50
CA SER A 210 -2.47 -2.34 16.56
C SER A 210 -3.67 -1.38 16.65
N ALA A 211 -4.37 -1.15 15.54
CA ALA A 211 -5.62 -0.39 15.50
C ALA A 211 -6.87 -1.22 15.87
N GLY A 212 -6.72 -2.53 16.10
CA GLY A 212 -7.82 -3.43 16.46
C GLY A 212 -8.68 -3.89 15.29
N LEU A 213 -8.16 -3.81 14.06
CA LEU A 213 -8.82 -4.28 12.84
C LEU A 213 -8.52 -5.76 12.60
N GLN A 214 -9.41 -6.43 11.88
CA GLN A 214 -9.07 -7.69 11.23
C GLN A 214 -8.13 -7.43 10.04
N THR A 215 -7.37 -8.42 9.61
CA THR A 215 -6.32 -8.25 8.60
C THR A 215 -6.30 -9.33 7.53
N VAL A 216 -6.10 -8.90 6.28
CA VAL A 216 -5.78 -9.76 5.15
C VAL A 216 -4.43 -9.34 4.59
N LEU A 217 -3.47 -10.27 4.58
CA LEU A 217 -2.22 -10.09 3.86
C LEU A 217 -2.36 -10.66 2.44
N VAL A 218 -2.16 -9.81 1.44
CA VAL A 218 -2.05 -10.21 0.03
C VAL A 218 -0.58 -10.47 -0.28
N THR A 219 -0.20 -11.73 -0.43
CA THR A 219 1.22 -12.07 -0.65
C THR A 219 1.38 -13.31 -1.51
N LYS A 220 2.39 -13.28 -2.40
CA LYS A 220 2.86 -14.46 -3.14
C LYS A 220 3.91 -15.25 -2.34
N ASN A 221 4.43 -14.69 -1.25
CA ASN A 221 5.47 -15.31 -0.46
C ASN A 221 4.88 -16.31 0.55
N LEU A 222 5.12 -17.60 0.30
CA LEU A 222 4.67 -18.69 1.17
C LEU A 222 5.31 -18.64 2.57
N HIS A 223 6.49 -18.05 2.73
CA HIS A 223 7.12 -17.89 4.06
C HIS A 223 6.38 -16.85 4.92
N SER A 224 5.64 -15.93 4.30
CA SER A 224 4.79 -14.97 4.98
C SER A 224 3.47 -15.59 5.49
N LEU A 225 3.20 -16.88 5.23
CA LEU A 225 2.03 -17.58 5.78
C LEU A 225 2.11 -17.86 7.29
N ALA A 226 3.29 -17.70 7.89
CA ALA A 226 3.46 -17.65 9.34
C ALA A 226 3.24 -16.23 9.91
N SER A 227 2.61 -15.34 9.14
CA SER A 227 2.26 -13.99 9.58
C SER A 227 1.23 -14.02 10.71
N LYS A 228 1.17 -12.91 11.47
CA LYS A 228 0.11 -12.66 12.45
C LYS A 228 -1.21 -12.18 11.82
N ALA A 229 -1.32 -12.20 10.49
CA ALA A 229 -2.54 -11.77 9.81
C ALA A 229 -3.67 -12.78 10.07
N ASP A 230 -4.91 -12.29 10.19
CA ASP A 230 -6.09 -13.16 10.38
C ASP A 230 -6.33 -14.03 9.14
N TYR A 231 -6.03 -13.49 7.96
CA TYR A 231 -6.13 -14.16 6.68
C TYR A 231 -4.93 -13.87 5.78
N ASN A 232 -4.59 -14.85 4.93
CA ASN A 232 -3.59 -14.70 3.88
C ASN A 232 -4.21 -15.14 2.55
N VAL A 233 -4.00 -14.35 1.50
CA VAL A 233 -4.48 -14.64 0.14
C VAL A 233 -3.38 -14.36 -0.87
N GLN A 234 -3.40 -15.07 -2.00
CA GLN A 234 -2.33 -14.99 -3.00
C GLN A 234 -2.78 -14.36 -4.32
N SER A 235 -4.08 -14.08 -4.46
CA SER A 235 -4.68 -13.53 -5.67
C SER A 235 -5.91 -12.68 -5.36
N ILE A 236 -6.25 -11.78 -6.28
CA ILE A 236 -7.48 -10.99 -6.25
C ILE A 236 -8.72 -11.88 -6.26
N ASN A 237 -8.67 -13.04 -6.94
CA ASN A 237 -9.78 -14.00 -6.93
C ASN A 237 -10.05 -14.58 -5.54
N SER A 238 -9.01 -15.09 -4.86
CA SER A 238 -9.13 -15.60 -3.48
C SER A 238 -9.52 -14.49 -2.49
N LEU A 239 -9.03 -13.27 -2.70
CA LEU A 239 -9.43 -12.11 -1.91
C LEU A 239 -10.92 -11.81 -2.08
N THR A 240 -11.43 -11.81 -3.32
CA THR A 240 -12.85 -11.58 -3.62
C THR A 240 -13.73 -12.59 -2.89
N GLN A 241 -13.42 -13.88 -2.99
CA GLN A 241 -14.19 -14.95 -2.33
C GLN A 241 -14.19 -14.80 -0.80
N LEU A 242 -13.04 -14.47 -0.22
CA LEU A 242 -12.93 -14.22 1.22
C LEU A 242 -13.80 -13.03 1.64
N LEU A 243 -13.66 -11.88 0.97
CA LEU A 243 -14.40 -10.68 1.32
C LEU A 243 -15.91 -10.86 1.17
N GLN A 244 -16.37 -11.59 0.14
CA GLN A 244 -17.78 -11.95 -0.01
C GLN A 244 -18.30 -12.76 1.19
N LYS A 245 -17.51 -13.73 1.66
CA LYS A 245 -17.88 -14.55 2.82
C LYS A 245 -17.95 -13.75 4.12
N LEU A 246 -17.05 -12.79 4.31
CA LEU A 246 -16.98 -11.97 5.52
C LEU A 246 -18.02 -10.84 5.57
N THR A 247 -18.61 -10.51 4.41
CA THR A 247 -19.62 -9.44 4.23
C THR A 247 -21.02 -9.96 3.89
N THR A 248 -21.29 -11.26 4.14
CA THR A 248 -22.62 -11.88 4.02
C THR A 248 -23.22 -12.16 5.39
#